data_AF-A0A6N9P8H9-F1
#
_entry.id   AF-A0A6N9P8H9-F1
#
_cell.length_a   1.000
_cell.length_b   1.000
_cell.length_c   1.000
_cell.angle_alpha   90.00
_cell.angle_beta   90.00
_cell.angle_gamma   90.00
#
_symmetry.space_group_name_H-M   'P 1'
#
loop_
_entity.id
_entity.type
_entity.pdbx_description
1 polymer ?
#
loop_
_entity_poly.entity_id
_entity_poly.type
_entity_poly.pdbx_seq_one_letter_code
_entity_poly.pdbx_strand_id
1 'polypeptide(L)' 'MSRKKCPNCGGKIPETLDLCPACMKAAGVGPVELEAAEELRDIAAVLSITAETDGNIKEALQGILNIAERLERKGK' A
#
# COMPACT_ATOMS: atom_id res chain seq x y z
N MET A 1 -9.31 3.15 3.88
CA MET A 1 -9.47 2.06 2.89
C MET A 1 -10.95 1.88 2.59
N SER A 2 -11.36 2.07 1.33
CA SER A 2 -12.69 1.70 0.86
C SER A 2 -12.92 0.18 1.04
N ARG A 3 -14.18 -0.22 1.23
CA ARG A 3 -14.57 -1.62 1.39
C ARG A 3 -15.76 -1.90 0.47
N LYS A 4 -15.65 -2.95 -0.34
CA LYS A 4 -16.74 -3.47 -1.18
C LYS A 4 -17.46 -4.62 -0.50
N LYS A 5 -18.58 -5.07 -1.07
CA LYS A 5 -19.29 -6.27 -0.61
C LYS A 5 -18.78 -7.48 -1.37
N CYS A 6 -18.60 -8.60 -0.67
CA CYS A 6 -18.32 -9.90 -1.26
C CYS A 6 -19.50 -10.29 -2.16
N PRO A 7 -19.26 -10.62 -3.45
CA PRO A 7 -20.33 -10.95 -4.37
C PRO A 7 -21.08 -12.23 -3.98
N ASN A 8 -20.43 -13.14 -3.23
CA ASN A 8 -21.03 -14.41 -2.85
C ASN A 8 -21.89 -14.36 -1.57
N CYS A 9 -21.42 -13.68 -0.53
CA CYS A 9 -22.10 -13.66 0.78
C CYS A 9 -22.54 -12.26 1.26
N GLY A 10 -22.22 -11.20 0.51
CA GLY A 10 -22.55 -9.82 0.88
C GLY A 10 -21.70 -9.21 2.00
N GLY A 11 -20.79 -9.98 2.61
CA GLY A 11 -19.90 -9.51 3.68
C GLY A 11 -18.94 -8.40 3.21
N LYS A 12 -18.55 -7.49 4.11
CA LYS A 12 -17.62 -6.39 3.75
C LYS A 12 -16.21 -6.95 3.56
N ILE A 13 -15.58 -6.65 2.43
CA ILE A 13 -14.21 -7.03 2.10
C ILE A 13 -13.41 -5.80 1.64
N PRO A 14 -12.07 -5.80 1.79
CA PRO A 14 -11.21 -4.80 1.16
C PRO A 14 -11.42 -4.77 -0.36
N GLU A 15 -11.23 -3.61 -1.00
CA GLU A 15 -11.30 -3.49 -2.47
C GLU A 15 -10.35 -4.45 -3.20
N THR A 16 -9.22 -4.78 -2.55
CA THR A 16 -8.18 -5.69 -3.05
C THR A 16 -8.60 -7.16 -3.08
N LEU A 17 -9.74 -7.53 -2.49
CA LEU A 17 -10.26 -8.90 -2.49
C LEU A 17 -11.49 -9.03 -3.36
N ASP A 18 -11.54 -10.06 -4.20
CA ASP A 18 -12.74 -10.37 -4.98
C ASP A 18 -13.74 -11.25 -4.24
N LEU A 19 -13.26 -12.07 -3.30
CA LEU A 19 -14.06 -12.93 -2.44
C LEU A 19 -13.55 -12.83 -0.99
N CYS A 20 -14.43 -13.01 -0.01
CA CYS A 20 -13.99 -13.04 1.38
C CYS A 20 -13.26 -14.36 1.69
N PRO A 21 -12.35 -14.39 2.67
CA PRO A 21 -11.63 -15.60 3.06
C PRO A 21 -12.54 -16.78 3.40
N ALA A 22 -13.70 -16.52 4.02
CA ALA A 22 -14.69 -17.55 4.32
C ALA A 22 -15.28 -18.20 3.06
N CYS A 23 -15.58 -17.41 2.02
CA CYS A 23 -16.08 -17.94 0.75
C CYS A 23 -14.99 -18.63 -0.06
N MET A 24 -13.73 -18.15 0.01
CA MET A 24 -12.60 -18.84 -0.59
C MET A 24 -12.37 -20.22 0.06
N LYS A 25 -12.43 -20.28 1.39
CA LYS A 25 -12.37 -21.55 2.14
C LYS A 25 -13.50 -22.49 1.76
N ALA A 26 -14.72 -21.98 1.64
CA ALA A 26 -15.88 -22.78 1.19
C ALA A 26 -15.73 -23.28 -0.24
N ALA A 27 -14.99 -22.57 -1.10
CA ALA A 27 -14.64 -22.99 -2.46
C ALA A 27 -13.47 -24.00 -2.51
N GLY A 28 -12.94 -24.43 -1.36
CA GLY A 28 -11.86 -25.42 -1.27
C GLY A 28 -10.45 -24.84 -1.30
N VAL A 29 -10.29 -23.52 -1.18
CA VAL A 29 -8.96 -22.93 -0.99
C VAL A 29 -8.42 -23.37 0.37
N GLY A 30 -7.22 -23.96 0.36
CA GLY A 30 -6.57 -24.45 1.57
C GLY A 30 -6.17 -23.32 2.52
N PRO A 31 -5.96 -23.66 3.81
CA PRO A 31 -5.60 -22.66 4.83
C PRO A 31 -4.25 -22.00 4.57
N VAL A 32 -3.30 -22.73 4.00
CA VAL A 32 -1.95 -22.22 3.70
C VAL A 32 -2.00 -21.17 2.60
N GLU A 33 -2.78 -21.43 1.55
CA GLU A 33 -2.96 -20.49 0.44
C GLU A 33 -3.68 -19.21 0.88
N LEU A 34 -4.64 -19.34 1.82
CA LEU A 34 -5.31 -18.18 2.40
C LEU A 34 -4.37 -17.31 3.22
N GLU A 35 -3.57 -17.92 4.10
CA GLU A 35 -2.60 -17.22 4.94
C GLU A 35 -1.55 -16.51 4.09
N ALA A 36 -0.96 -17.20 3.10
CA ALA A 36 -0.01 -16.60 2.18
C ALA A 36 -0.62 -15.42 1.38
N ALA A 37 -1.88 -15.52 0.97
CA ALA A 37 -2.57 -14.43 0.28
C ALA A 37 -2.88 -13.22 1.19
N GLU A 38 -3.05 -13.44 2.49
CA GLU A 38 -3.17 -12.38 3.49
C GLU A 38 -1.82 -11.69 3.72
N GLU A 39 -0.74 -12.44 3.92
CA GLU A 39 0.61 -11.90 4.07
C GLU A 39 1.05 -11.08 2.86
N LEU A 40 0.84 -11.59 1.64
CA LEU A 40 1.17 -10.87 0.41
C LEU A 40 0.39 -9.56 0.27
N ARG A 41 -0.83 -9.50 0.79
CA ARG A 41 -1.62 -8.26 0.79
C ARG A 41 -1.04 -7.25 1.77
N ASP A 42 -0.65 -7.70 2.97
CA ASP A 42 -0.05 -6.81 3.96
C ASP A 42 1.28 -6.25 3.44
N ILE A 43 2.10 -7.08 2.78
CA ILE A 43 3.31 -6.63 2.07
C ILE A 43 2.96 -5.61 0.98
N ALA A 44 1.95 -5.87 0.14
CA ALA A 44 1.54 -4.92 -0.90
C ALA A 44 1.06 -3.58 -0.33
N ALA A 45 0.40 -3.58 0.84
CA ALA A 45 -0.01 -2.36 1.53
C ALA A 45 1.20 -1.57 2.04
N VAL A 46 2.21 -2.24 2.62
CA VAL A 46 3.48 -1.62 3.02
C VAL A 46 4.19 -1.01 1.81
N LEU A 47 4.33 -1.77 0.72
CA LEU A 47 4.98 -1.30 -0.50
C LEU A 47 4.28 -0.07 -1.08
N SER A 48 2.94 -0.04 -1.04
CA SER A 48 2.15 1.10 -1.51
C SER A 48 2.42 2.37 -0.70
N ILE A 49 2.60 2.26 0.62
CA ILE A 49 2.98 3.40 1.49
C ILE A 49 4.39 3.89 1.15
N THR A 50 5.32 2.96 0.90
CA THR A 50 6.71 3.32 0.58
C THR A 50 6.85 3.99 -0.79
N ALA A 51 5.96 3.70 -1.74
CA ALA A 51 6.01 4.29 -3.08
C ALA A 51 5.84 5.83 -3.04
N GLU A 52 5.02 6.37 -2.15
CA GLU A 52 4.88 7.82 -1.95
C GLU A 52 6.08 8.43 -1.21
N THR A 53 6.81 7.62 -0.44
CA THR A 53 7.97 8.06 0.34
C THR A 53 9.13 8.50 -0.57
N ASP A 54 9.35 7.81 -1.69
CA ASP A 54 10.39 8.17 -2.66
C ASP A 54 10.13 9.56 -3.29
N GLY A 55 8.86 9.89 -3.56
CA GLY A 55 8.46 11.21 -4.05
C GLY A 55 8.76 12.30 -3.02
N ASN A 56 8.31 12.09 -1.78
CA ASN A 56 8.54 13.01 -0.67
C ASN A 56 10.04 13.26 -0.41
N ILE A 57 10.88 12.22 -0.51
CA ILE A 57 12.34 12.35 -0.35
C ILE A 57 12.95 13.19 -1.47
N LYS A 58 12.54 12.98 -2.73
CA LYS A 58 13.04 13.77 -3.87
C LYS A 58 12.67 15.25 -3.73
N GLU A 59 11.43 15.54 -3.34
CA GLU A 59 10.98 16.92 -3.10
C GLU A 59 11.76 17.57 -1.95
N ALA A 60 11.95 16.85 -0.84
CA ALA A 60 12.73 17.32 0.29
C ALA A 60 14.20 17.62 -0.12
N LEU A 61 14.83 16.72 -0.87
CA LEU A 61 16.19 16.90 -1.38
C LEU A 61 16.30 18.14 -2.28
N GLN A 62 15.34 18.34 -3.19
CA GLN A 62 15.32 19.54 -4.03
C GLN A 62 15.17 20.82 -3.20
N GLY A 63 14.33 20.79 -2.16
CA GLY A 63 14.18 21.89 -1.21
C GLY A 63 15.50 22.23 -0.50
N ILE A 64 16.23 21.20 -0.05
CA ILE A 64 17.55 21.35 0.59
C ILE A 64 18.57 21.97 -0.37
N LEU A 65 18.66 21.48 -1.61
CA LEU A 65 19.57 22.03 -2.62
C LEU A 65 19.27 23.51 -2.93
N ASN A 66 17.99 23.86 -3.04
CA ASN A 66 17.57 25.26 -3.24
C ASN A 66 17.94 26.16 -2.04
N ILE A 67 17.91 25.63 -0.81
CA ILE A 67 18.36 26.35 0.39
C ILE A 67 19.88 26.56 0.34
N ALA A 68 20.64 25.50 0.03
CA ALA A 68 22.10 25.56 -0.06
C ALA A 68 22.54 26.61 -1.08
N GLU A 69 21.95 26.61 -2.28
CA GLU A 69 22.26 27.59 -3.34
C GLU A 69 21.98 29.04 -2.89
N ARG A 70 20.86 29.27 -2.18
CA ARG A 70 20.55 30.60 -1.62
C ARG A 70 21.56 31.03 -0.57
N LEU A 71 22.07 30.11 0.25
CA LEU A 71 23.09 30.42 1.27
C LEU A 71 24.43 30.74 0.62
N GLU A 72 24.87 29.98 -0.38
CA GLU A 72 26.10 30.25 -1.14
C GLU A 72 26.07 31.62 -1.82
N ARG A 73 24.92 32.01 -2.40
CA ARG A 73 24.75 33.34 -2.99
C ARG A 73 24.82 34.48 -1.97
N LYS A 74 24.36 34.27 -0.72
CA LYS A 74 24.40 35.27 0.36
C LYS A 74 25.77 35.37 1.03
N GLY A 75 26.58 34.31 0.95
CA GLY A 75 27.93 34.27 1.51
C GLY A 75 29.02 34.83 0.58
N LYS A 76 28.66 35.22 -0.65
CA LYS A 76 29.47 36.03 -1.57
C LYS A 76 29.13 37.51 -1.38
#